data_AF-A0A8X6XIJ5-F1
#
_entry.id   AF-A0A8X6XIJ5-F1
#
_cell.length_a   1.000
_cell.length_b   1.000
_cell.length_c   1.000
_cell.angle_alpha   90.00
_cell.angle_beta   90.00
_cell.angle_gamma   90.00
#
_symmetry.space_group_name_H-M   'P 1'
#
loop_
_entity.id
_entity.type
_entity.pdbx_description
1 polymer ?
#
loop_
_entity_poly.entity_id
_entity_poly.type
_entity_poly.pdbx_seq_one_letter_code
_entity_poly.pdbx_strand_id
1 'polypeptide(L)'
;MCSTKTRCGRPHKFSDRDARAIVRKVKKNPKISAPKIADKNFKNKWKKVHPETVRRILRQAVTMGVSSKKFISLVNQKEEIDFASPPLTRILTFGKQFFHR
;
A
#
# COMPACT_ATOMS: atom_id res chain seq x y z
N MET A 1 -19.06 -40.88 -12.12
CA MET A 1 -18.45 -39.55 -12.29
C MET A 1 -17.09 -39.55 -11.60
N CYS A 2 -15.99 -39.56 -12.38
CA CYS A 2 -14.64 -39.57 -11.81
C CYS A 2 -14.29 -38.16 -11.29
N SER A 3 -14.10 -38.03 -9.98
CA SER A 3 -13.63 -36.81 -9.33
C SER A 3 -12.18 -36.54 -9.77
N THR A 4 -11.96 -35.48 -10.56
CA THR A 4 -10.64 -35.04 -10.95
C THR A 4 -9.93 -34.42 -9.73
N LYS A 5 -9.00 -35.17 -9.12
CA LYS A 5 -8.14 -34.64 -8.05
C LYS A 5 -7.37 -33.44 -8.58
N THR A 6 -7.56 -32.27 -7.96
CA THR A 6 -6.80 -31.06 -8.25
C THR A 6 -5.32 -31.31 -7.95
N ARG A 7 -4.42 -30.95 -8.87
CA ARG A 7 -2.99 -31.10 -8.64
C ARG A 7 -2.51 -30.06 -7.63
N CYS A 8 -2.11 -30.52 -6.44
CA CYS A 8 -1.51 -29.67 -5.41
C CYS A 8 -0.01 -29.54 -5.68
N GLY A 9 0.47 -28.33 -5.93
CA GLY A 9 1.91 -28.05 -6.00
C GLY A 9 2.59 -28.07 -4.63
N ARG A 10 3.88 -27.74 -4.60
CA ARG A 10 4.63 -27.59 -3.34
C ARG A 10 4.00 -26.49 -2.47
N PRO A 11 3.75 -26.73 -1.17
CA PRO A 11 3.20 -25.72 -0.28
C PRO A 11 4.15 -24.54 -0.11
N HIS A 12 3.58 -23.36 0.11
CA HIS A 12 4.38 -22.16 0.31
C HIS A 12 5.12 -22.22 1.66
N LYS A 13 6.35 -21.67 1.70
CA LYS A 13 7.14 -21.64 2.95
C LYS A 13 6.47 -20.79 4.04
N PHE A 14 5.75 -19.75 3.65
CA PHE A 14 4.96 -18.91 4.56
C PHE A 14 3.53 -19.39 4.65
N SER A 15 2.99 -19.38 5.87
CA SER A 15 1.55 -19.49 6.07
C SER A 15 0.86 -18.17 5.75
N ASP A 16 -0.45 -18.20 5.53
CA ASP A 16 -1.25 -16.97 5.32
C ASP A 16 -1.18 -16.01 6.52
N ARG A 17 -0.94 -16.55 7.74
CA ARG A 17 -0.71 -15.73 8.93
C ARG A 17 0.61 -14.98 8.85
N ASP A 18 1.67 -15.64 8.38
CA ASP A 18 2.99 -15.03 8.20
C ASP A 18 2.94 -13.95 7.10
N ALA A 19 2.30 -14.25 5.97
CA ALA A 19 2.09 -13.31 4.88
C ALA A 19 1.35 -12.05 5.35
N ARG A 20 0.25 -12.21 6.11
CA ARG A 20 -0.47 -11.08 6.71
C ARG A 20 0.39 -10.29 7.71
N ALA A 21 1.24 -10.97 8.49
CA ALA A 21 2.14 -10.29 9.42
C ALA A 21 3.20 -9.45 8.69
N ILE A 22 3.76 -9.95 7.57
CA ILE A 22 4.66 -9.20 6.68
C ILE A 22 3.97 -7.92 6.21
N VAL A 23 2.77 -8.04 5.66
CA VAL A 23 2.00 -6.91 5.11
C VAL A 23 1.69 -5.88 6.19
N ARG A 24 1.29 -6.31 7.39
CA ARG A 24 1.05 -5.39 8.52
C ARG A 24 2.30 -4.62 8.94
N LYS A 25 3.48 -5.25 8.94
CA LYS A 25 4.75 -4.57 9.24
C LYS A 25 5.05 -3.48 8.20
N VAL A 26 4.87 -3.78 6.92
CA VAL A 26 5.09 -2.81 5.82
C VAL A 26 4.06 -1.68 5.86
N LYS A 27 2.78 -1.98 6.15
CA LYS A 27 1.76 -0.93 6.30
C LYS A 27 2.07 0.05 7.43
N LYS A 28 2.62 -0.43 8.55
CA LYS A 28 3.05 0.44 9.66
C LYS A 28 4.27 1.28 9.28
N ASN A 29 5.27 0.66 8.65
CA ASN A 29 6.53 1.29 8.28
C ASN A 29 6.85 1.00 6.81
N PRO A 30 6.33 1.78 5.84
CA PRO A 30 6.46 1.47 4.41
C PRO A 30 7.91 1.55 3.90
N LYS A 31 8.79 2.25 4.63
CA LYS A 31 10.22 2.38 4.31
C LYS A 31 11.04 1.10 4.61
N ILE A 32 10.45 0.07 5.22
CA ILE A 32 11.18 -1.15 5.54
C ILE A 32 11.42 -1.99 4.28
N SER A 33 12.69 -2.24 3.97
CA SER A 33 13.08 -3.00 2.79
C SER A 33 12.83 -4.51 2.96
N ALA A 34 12.55 -5.22 1.86
CA ALA A 34 12.36 -6.67 1.86
C ALA A 34 13.52 -7.50 2.48
N PRO A 35 14.81 -7.18 2.24
CA PRO A 35 15.92 -7.89 2.90
C PRO A 35 15.87 -7.75 4.41
N LYS A 36 15.69 -6.53 4.94
CA LYS A 36 15.51 -6.31 6.38
C LYS A 36 14.32 -7.08 6.97
N ILE A 37 13.27 -7.35 6.20
CA ILE A 37 12.14 -8.19 6.64
C ILE A 37 12.50 -9.67 6.64
N ALA A 38 13.26 -10.12 5.64
CA ALA A 38 13.76 -11.50 5.57
C ALA A 38 14.77 -11.79 6.69
N ASP A 39 15.61 -10.81 7.03
CA ASP A 39 16.64 -10.92 8.09
C ASP A 39 16.06 -10.74 9.48
N LYS A 40 15.09 -9.82 9.66
CA LYS A 40 14.35 -9.68 10.92
C LYS A 40 13.37 -10.82 11.04
N ASN A 41 13.92 -11.95 11.47
CA ASN A 41 13.24 -13.15 11.90
C ASN A 41 11.83 -12.80 12.41
N PHE A 42 10.82 -13.29 11.68
CA PHE A 42 9.51 -13.48 12.27
C PHE A 42 9.73 -14.23 13.59
N LYS A 43 8.90 -13.98 14.61
CA LYS A 43 9.08 -14.55 15.96
C LYS A 43 9.42 -16.06 15.95
N ASN A 44 9.04 -16.77 14.88
CA ASN A 44 9.51 -18.10 14.55
C ASN A 44 10.84 -18.05 13.78
N LYS A 45 11.96 -18.14 14.52
CA LYS A 45 13.37 -18.10 14.06
C LYS A 45 13.78 -19.12 12.96
N TRP A 46 12.88 -20.01 12.55
CA TRP A 46 13.19 -21.23 11.82
C TRP A 46 13.10 -21.11 10.28
N LYS A 47 12.72 -19.94 9.76
CA LYS A 47 12.49 -19.76 8.31
C LYS A 47 13.35 -18.63 7.76
N LYS A 48 14.64 -18.90 7.53
CA LYS A 48 15.46 -18.07 6.66
C LYS A 48 14.92 -18.17 5.23
N VAL A 49 14.47 -17.06 4.67
CA VAL A 49 13.90 -17.00 3.33
C VAL A 49 14.68 -16.03 2.45
N HIS A 50 14.66 -16.27 1.16
CA HIS A 50 15.24 -15.32 0.21
C HIS A 50 14.38 -14.04 0.20
N PRO A 51 14.99 -12.83 0.14
CA PRO A 51 14.25 -11.57 0.08
C PRO A 51 13.20 -11.52 -1.03
N GLU A 52 13.41 -12.23 -2.14
CA GLU A 52 12.43 -12.30 -3.24
C GLU A 52 11.11 -12.96 -2.84
N THR A 53 11.12 -13.89 -1.88
CA THR A 53 9.88 -14.46 -1.34
C THR A 53 9.03 -13.37 -0.66
N VAL A 54 9.68 -12.47 0.08
CA VAL A 54 9.00 -11.32 0.70
C VAL A 54 8.49 -10.36 -0.37
N ARG A 55 9.27 -10.07 -1.41
CA ARG A 55 8.82 -9.22 -2.53
C ARG A 55 7.59 -9.80 -3.23
N ARG A 56 7.56 -11.11 -3.47
CA ARG A 56 6.40 -11.80 -4.07
C ARG A 56 5.13 -11.63 -3.22
N ILE A 57 5.24 -11.83 -1.91
CA ILE A 57 4.11 -11.61 -0.98
C ILE A 57 3.63 -10.16 -1.04
N LEU A 58 4.55 -9.19 -1.04
CA LEU A 58 4.19 -7.77 -1.10
C LEU A 58 3.56 -7.39 -2.44
N ARG A 59 4.04 -7.91 -3.57
CA ARG A 59 3.43 -7.67 -4.89
C ARG A 59 2.01 -8.24 -4.97
N GLN A 60 1.76 -9.39 -4.34
CA GLN A 60 0.41 -9.97 -4.29
C GLN A 60 -0.53 -9.20 -3.35
N ALA A 61 0.00 -8.64 -2.27
CA ALA A 61 -0.81 -8.00 -1.22
C ALA A 61 -1.02 -6.49 -1.41
N VAL A 62 -0.10 -5.81 -2.10
CA VAL A 62 -0.15 -4.36 -2.31
C VAL A 62 -0.45 -4.11 -3.78
N THR A 63 -1.67 -3.69 -4.06
CA THR A 63 -2.07 -3.13 -5.35
C THR A 63 -1.33 -1.81 -5.55
N MET A 64 -0.22 -1.88 -6.30
CA MET A 64 0.51 -0.75 -6.90
C MET A 64 1.29 0.15 -5.92
N GLY A 65 2.40 0.71 -6.43
CA GLY A 65 3.52 1.25 -5.65
C GLY A 65 3.13 2.32 -4.64
N VAL A 66 3.79 2.26 -3.47
CA VAL A 66 3.76 3.35 -2.49
C VAL A 66 4.45 4.56 -3.13
N SER A 67 3.69 5.39 -3.84
CA SER A 67 4.19 6.69 -4.27
C SER A 67 4.44 7.52 -3.02
N SER A 68 5.71 7.81 -2.73
CA SER A 68 6.05 8.77 -1.69
C SER A 68 5.56 10.14 -2.17
N LYS A 69 4.48 10.63 -1.56
CA LYS A 69 4.05 12.02 -1.78
C LYS A 69 5.25 12.93 -1.52
N LYS A 70 5.43 13.92 -2.40
CA LYS A 70 6.45 14.95 -2.19
C LYS A 70 6.19 15.65 -0.86
N PHE A 71 7.24 16.09 -0.18
CA PHE A 71 7.08 16.92 1.01
C PHE A 71 6.53 18.27 0.58
N ILE A 72 5.41 18.69 1.19
CA ILE A 72 4.74 19.97 0.95
C ILE A 72 4.68 20.67 2.30
N SER A 73 4.97 21.97 2.36
CA SER A 73 4.85 22.77 3.58
C SER A 73 3.39 22.80 4.08
N LEU A 74 3.16 23.03 5.37
CA LEU A 74 1.79 23.10 5.91
C LEU A 74 0.97 24.23 5.26
N VAL A 75 1.63 25.33 4.89
CA VAL A 75 1.01 26.46 4.18
C VAL A 75 0.50 26.00 2.81
N ASN A 76 1.37 25.39 2.01
CA ASN A 76 1.02 24.95 0.66
C ASN A 76 -0.01 23.80 0.71
N GLN A 77 0.04 22.92 1.72
CA GLN A 77 -0.98 21.88 1.90
C GLN A 77 -2.37 22.50 2.12
N LYS A 78 -2.45 23.55 2.94
CA LYS A 78 -3.71 24.26 3.19
C LYS A 78 -4.22 24.94 1.92
N GLU A 79 -3.35 25.61 1.18
CA GLU A 79 -3.70 26.25 -0.09
C GLU A 79 -4.18 25.24 -1.13
N GLU A 80 -3.54 24.08 -1.24
CA GLU A 80 -3.98 22.98 -2.11
C GLU A 80 -5.37 22.47 -1.73
N ILE A 81 -5.65 22.29 -0.44
CA ILE A 81 -6.96 21.85 0.06
C ILE A 81 -8.02 22.93 -0.22
N ASP A 82 -7.73 24.19 0.10
CA ASP A 82 -8.63 25.33 -0.11
C ASP A 82 -8.91 25.57 -1.61
N PHE A 83 -7.98 25.20 -2.48
CA PHE A 83 -8.13 25.23 -3.93
C PHE A 83 -8.96 24.04 -4.45
N ALA A 84 -8.65 22.81 -4.01
CA ALA A 84 -9.30 21.59 -4.49
C ALA A 84 -10.74 21.44 -3.95
N SER A 85 -11.00 21.89 -2.73
CA SER A 85 -12.34 21.93 -2.13
C SER A 85 -12.69 23.35 -1.70
N PRO A 86 -13.03 24.24 -2.64
CA PRO A 86 -13.39 25.60 -2.30
C PRO A 86 -14.70 25.61 -1.50
N PRO A 87 -14.87 26.56 -0.56
CA PRO A 87 -16.13 26.72 0.17
C PRO A 87 -17.27 27.10 -0.79
N LEU A 88 -18.51 26.71 -0.45
CA LEU A 88 -19.71 26.93 -1.28
C LEU A 88 -19.89 28.40 -1.67
N THR A 89 -19.52 29.33 -0.80
CA THR A 89 -19.54 30.77 -1.06
C THR A 89 -18.70 31.15 -2.27
N ARG A 90 -17.49 30.58 -2.40
CA ARG A 90 -16.58 30.78 -3.54
C ARG A 90 -17.16 30.18 -4.83
N ILE A 91 -17.80 29.01 -4.75
CA ILE A 91 -18.47 28.37 -5.91
C ILE A 91 -19.62 29.24 -6.45
N LEU A 92 -20.46 29.75 -5.55
CA LEU A 92 -21.60 30.61 -5.89
C LEU A 92 -21.17 31.96 -6.49
N THR A 93 -20.02 32.49 -6.08
CA THR A 93 -19.45 33.71 -6.68
C THR A 93 -18.82 33.47 -8.05
N PHE A 94 -18.19 32.31 -8.28
CA PHE A 94 -17.63 31.97 -9.60
C PHE A 94 -18.73 31.89 -10.67
N GLY A 95 -19.89 31.30 -10.38
CA GLY A 95 -21.00 31.18 -11.34
C GLY A 95 -21.62 32.52 -11.78
N LYS A 96 -21.56 33.56 -10.95
CA LYS A 96 -22.11 34.89 -11.27
C LYS A 96 -21.23 35.69 -12.23
N GLN A 97 -19.94 35.42 -12.28
CA GLN A 97 -18.99 36.17 -13.09
C GLN A 97 -18.97 35.75 -14.57
N PHE A 98 -19.46 34.55 -14.90
CA PHE A 98 -19.47 34.02 -16.27
C PHE A 98 -20.82 34.13 -16.99
N PHE A 99 -21.87 34.62 -16.32
CA PHE A 99 -23.25 34.68 -16.86
C PHE A 99 -23.73 36.09 -17.30
N HIS A 100 -22.84 37.08 -17.33
CA HIS A 100 -23.13 38.46 -17.77
C HIS A 100 -22.46 38.86 -19.09
N ARG A 101 -22.32 37.93 -20.05
CA ARG A 101 -21.99 38.24 -21.45
C ARG A 101 -23.17 37.88 -22.33
#